data_AF-A0A7J9KG15-F1
#
_entry.id   AF-A0A7J9KG15-F1
#
_cell.length_a   1.000
_cell.length_b   1.000
_cell.length_c   1.000
_cell.angle_alpha   90.00
_cell.angle_beta   90.00
_cell.angle_gamma   90.00
#
_symmetry.space_group_name_H-M   'P 1'
#
loop_
_entity.id
_entity.type
_entity.pdbx_description
1 polymer ?
#
loop_
_entity_poly.entity_id
_entity_poly.type
_entity_poly.pdbx_seq_one_letter_code
_entity_poly.pdbx_strand_id
1 'polypeptide(L)'
;CPIKFEFLNYTIITSECKGPKYPANRCCAAFKKFACPYAKQINDLTTDCASTMFSYINLYGKYPPGLFAAECREGKQGLKCPKSAPTR
;
A
#
# COMPACT_ATOMS: atom_id res chain seq x y z
N CYS A 1 6.36 11.06 10.14
CA CYS A 1 6.79 10.53 8.83
C CYS A 1 7.28 11.69 7.94
N PRO A 2 8.43 11.60 7.24
CA PRO A 2 8.88 12.65 6.31
C PRO A 2 8.06 12.71 5.01
N ILE A 3 7.31 11.65 4.69
CA ILE A 3 6.46 11.58 3.49
C ILE A 3 5.08 12.15 3.83
N LYS A 4 4.62 13.11 3.02
CA LYS A 4 3.26 13.67 3.14
C LYS A 4 2.24 12.79 2.41
N PHE A 5 1.88 11.66 3.01
CA PHE A 5 0.91 10.72 2.45
C PHE A 5 -0.43 11.38 2.06
N GLU A 6 -0.87 12.37 2.84
CA GLU A 6 -2.10 13.15 2.59
C GLU A 6 -2.27 13.65 1.15
N PHE A 7 -1.17 14.07 0.51
CA PHE A 7 -1.17 14.67 -0.82
C PHE A 7 -0.77 13.70 -1.95
N LEU A 8 -0.64 12.41 -1.66
CA LEU A 8 -0.32 11.42 -2.69
C LEU A 8 -1.54 11.05 -3.54
N ASN A 9 -1.28 10.49 -4.73
CA ASN A 9 -2.33 10.04 -5.62
C ASN A 9 -2.83 8.64 -5.23
N TYR A 10 -4.00 8.57 -4.58
CA TYR A 10 -4.65 7.33 -4.17
C TYR A 10 -5.43 6.62 -5.29
N THR A 11 -5.59 7.25 -6.45
CA THR A 11 -6.27 6.67 -7.62
C THR A 11 -5.59 5.39 -8.07
N ILE A 12 -4.28 5.25 -7.88
CA ILE A 12 -3.55 4.01 -8.21
C ILE A 12 -4.07 2.78 -7.44
N ILE A 13 -4.62 2.98 -6.24
CA ILE A 13 -5.25 1.91 -5.45
C ILE A 13 -6.74 1.85 -5.74
N THR A 14 -7.45 2.98 -5.69
CA THR A 14 -8.92 3.01 -5.78
C THR A 14 -9.48 2.71 -7.16
N SER A 15 -8.69 2.85 -8.21
CA SER A 15 -9.08 2.44 -9.58
C SER A 15 -9.03 0.92 -9.79
N GLU A 16 -8.14 0.22 -9.09
CA GLU A 16 -7.86 -1.21 -9.28
C GLU A 16 -8.51 -2.09 -8.19
N CYS A 17 -8.47 -1.63 -6.94
CA CYS A 17 -9.00 -2.33 -5.79
C CYS A 17 -10.43 -1.87 -5.49
N LYS A 18 -11.41 -2.49 -6.14
CA LYS A 18 -12.83 -2.13 -5.96
C LYS A 18 -13.59 -3.15 -5.13
N GLY A 19 -14.39 -2.65 -4.21
CA GLY A 19 -15.37 -3.44 -3.49
C GLY A 19 -16.53 -3.90 -4.38
N PRO A 20 -17.36 -4.84 -3.89
CA PRO A 20 -17.35 -5.40 -2.54
C PRO A 20 -16.40 -6.60 -2.36
N LYS A 21 -15.91 -7.20 -3.45
CA LYS A 21 -15.12 -8.44 -3.40
C LYS A 21 -13.62 -8.24 -3.19
N TYR A 22 -13.10 -7.03 -3.37
CA TYR A 22 -11.69 -6.66 -3.16
C TYR A 22 -10.69 -7.73 -3.65
N PRO A 23 -10.61 -7.99 -4.97
CA PRO A 23 -9.79 -9.09 -5.49
C PRO A 23 -8.32 -8.91 -5.11
N ALA A 24 -7.80 -9.82 -4.25
CA ALA A 24 -6.44 -9.79 -3.70
C ALA A 24 -5.39 -9.49 -4.77
N ASN A 25 -5.41 -10.20 -5.89
CA ASN A 25 -4.44 -10.04 -6.97
C ASN A 25 -4.33 -8.59 -7.48
N ARG A 26 -5.46 -7.89 -7.64
CA ARG A 26 -5.48 -6.49 -8.09
C ARG A 26 -5.17 -5.53 -6.96
N CYS A 27 -5.77 -5.74 -5.79
CA CYS A 27 -5.57 -4.90 -4.61
C CYS A 27 -4.09 -4.90 -4.17
N CYS A 28 -3.47 -6.07 -4.12
CA CYS A 28 -2.07 -6.22 -3.74
C CYS A 28 -1.13 -5.70 -4.80
N ALA A 29 -1.41 -5.92 -6.10
CA ALA A 29 -0.61 -5.34 -7.18
C ALA A 29 -0.65 -3.80 -7.17
N ALA A 30 -1.83 -3.22 -6.96
CA ALA A 30 -2.01 -1.78 -6.85
C ALA A 30 -1.33 -1.20 -5.60
N PHE A 31 -1.51 -1.86 -4.46
CA PHE A 31 -0.85 -1.51 -3.20
C PHE A 31 0.68 -1.54 -3.34
N LYS A 32 1.26 -2.56 -3.99
CA LYS A 32 2.70 -2.60 -4.30
C LYS A 32 3.15 -1.37 -5.09
N LYS A 33 2.45 -1.02 -6.16
CA LYS A 33 2.82 0.15 -6.99
C LYS A 33 2.82 1.44 -6.18
N PHE A 34 1.89 1.58 -5.23
CA PHE A 34 1.82 2.74 -4.34
C PHE A 34 2.89 2.74 -3.24
N ALA A 35 3.05 1.61 -2.53
CA ALA A 35 3.84 1.53 -1.31
C ALA A 35 5.35 1.31 -1.57
N CYS A 36 5.71 0.62 -2.65
CA CYS A 36 7.09 0.23 -2.91
C CYS A 36 8.09 1.38 -3.10
N PRO A 37 7.74 2.51 -3.72
CA PRO A 37 8.61 3.70 -3.74
C PRO A 37 8.97 4.22 -2.34
N TYR A 38 8.12 3.95 -1.34
CA TYR A 38 8.28 4.40 0.04
C TYR A 38 8.61 3.25 0.99
N ALA A 39 9.02 2.08 0.47
CA ALA A 39 9.25 0.86 1.25
C ALA A 39 10.24 1.09 2.41
N LYS A 40 11.27 1.92 2.21
CA LYS A 40 12.27 2.21 3.26
C LYS A 40 11.63 2.96 4.43
N GLN A 41 10.79 3.96 4.15
CA GLN A 41 10.16 4.81 5.15
C GLN A 41 9.02 4.08 5.87
N ILE A 42 8.22 3.29 5.16
CA ILE A 42 7.11 2.54 5.78
C ILE A 42 7.60 1.33 6.58
N ASN A 43 8.79 0.80 6.28
CA ASN A 43 9.41 -0.26 7.07
C ASN A 43 10.26 0.27 8.24
N ASP A 44 10.35 1.60 8.41
CA ASP A 44 11.02 2.20 9.55
C ASP A 44 10.08 2.20 10.77
N LEU A 45 10.31 1.22 11.65
CA LEU A 45 9.53 1.02 12.89
C LEU A 45 9.70 2.15 13.91
N THR A 46 10.64 3.07 13.72
CA THR A 46 10.81 4.25 14.57
C THR A 46 9.86 5.39 14.19
N THR A 47 9.14 5.25 13.08
CA THR A 47 8.23 6.27 12.55
C THR A 47 6.79 5.77 12.45
N ASP A 48 5.86 6.71 12.33
CA ASP A 48 4.44 6.46 12.09
C ASP A 48 4.08 6.30 10.59
N CYS A 49 5.07 6.22 9.69
CA CYS A 49 4.82 6.23 8.23
C CYS A 49 3.85 5.15 7.76
N ALA A 50 3.98 3.92 8.26
CA ALA A 50 3.07 2.84 7.91
C ALA A 50 1.63 3.13 8.35
N SER A 51 1.45 3.56 9.61
CA SER A 51 0.15 3.89 10.18
C SER A 51 -0.50 5.05 9.43
N THR A 52 0.24 6.14 9.18
CA THR A 52 -0.26 7.30 8.41
C THR A 52 -0.67 6.89 7.00
N MET A 53 0.16 6.08 6.32
CA MET A 53 -0.14 5.58 4.97
C MET A 53 -1.46 4.80 4.97
N PHE A 54 -1.63 3.82 5.85
CA PHE A 54 -2.86 3.01 5.91
C PHE A 54 -4.10 3.84 6.27
N SER A 55 -3.98 4.81 7.17
CA SER A 55 -5.09 5.71 7.51
C SER A 55 -5.64 6.43 6.28
N TYR A 56 -4.76 7.02 5.47
CA TYR A 56 -5.19 7.72 4.25
C TYR A 56 -5.67 6.76 3.15
N ILE A 57 -5.05 5.58 3.00
CA ILE A 57 -5.54 4.54 2.07
C ILE A 57 -7.00 4.18 2.42
N ASN A 58 -7.27 3.93 3.70
CA ASN A 58 -8.60 3.56 4.17
C ASN A 58 -9.58 4.73 4.03
N LEU A 59 -9.14 5.96 4.32
CA LEU A 59 -9.97 7.16 4.21
C LEU A 59 -10.41 7.41 2.75
N TYR A 60 -9.47 7.46 1.81
CA TYR A 60 -9.77 7.77 0.40
C TYR A 60 -10.40 6.60 -0.35
N GLY A 61 -10.02 5.36 0.00
CA GLY A 61 -10.55 4.16 -0.64
C GLY A 61 -11.78 3.56 0.02
N LYS A 62 -12.18 4.07 1.19
CA LYS A 62 -13.25 3.49 2.03
C LYS A 62 -13.02 2.00 2.32
N TYR A 63 -11.76 1.61 2.49
CA TYR A 63 -11.40 0.21 2.75
C TYR A 63 -11.59 -0.16 4.23
N PRO A 64 -11.99 -1.41 4.53
CA PRO A 64 -12.03 -1.89 5.89
C PRO A 64 -10.61 -1.98 6.48
N PRO A 65 -10.44 -1.68 7.79
CA PRO A 65 -9.16 -1.83 8.46
C PRO A 65 -8.61 -3.24 8.30
N GLY A 66 -7.32 -3.35 7.98
CA GLY A 66 -6.64 -4.63 7.84
C GLY A 66 -6.85 -5.35 6.50
N LEU A 67 -7.64 -4.81 5.55
CA LEU A 67 -7.85 -5.43 4.22
C LEU A 67 -6.53 -5.84 3.56
N PHE A 68 -5.61 -4.90 3.38
CA PHE A 68 -4.34 -5.17 2.71
C PHE A 68 -3.42 -6.08 3.54
N ALA A 69 -3.52 -6.07 4.87
CA ALA A 69 -2.74 -6.97 5.72
C ALA A 69 -3.24 -8.42 5.66
N ALA A 70 -4.55 -8.61 5.44
CA ALA A 70 -5.18 -9.91 5.29
C ALA A 70 -5.02 -10.47 3.86
N GLU A 71 -5.31 -9.65 2.84
CA GLU A 71 -5.30 -10.08 1.43
C GLU A 71 -3.88 -10.18 0.85
N CYS A 72 -2.94 -9.34 1.32
CA CYS A 72 -1.64 -9.17 0.67
C CYS A 72 -0.50 -9.77 1.48
N ARG A 73 -0.46 -11.10 1.55
CA ARG A 73 0.63 -11.87 2.19
C ARG A 73 1.26 -12.83 1.19
N GLU A 74 2.53 -12.61 0.85
CA GLU A 74 3.29 -13.47 -0.09
C GLU A 74 4.27 -14.41 0.61
N GLY A 75 4.37 -14.33 1.94
CA GLY A 75 5.20 -15.21 2.75
C GLY A 75 5.45 -14.64 4.15
N LYS A 76 6.39 -15.24 4.89
CA LYS A 76 6.74 -14.85 6.27
C LYS A 76 7.32 -13.42 6.38
N GLN A 77 7.90 -12.91 5.29
CA GLN A 77 8.50 -11.57 5.21
C GLN A 77 7.48 -10.48 4.82
N GLY A 78 6.20 -10.81 4.72
CA GLY A 78 5.15 -9.88 4.31
C GLY A 78 5.05 -9.77 2.79
N LEU A 79 5.09 -8.54 2.29
CA LEU A 79 4.84 -8.20 0.89
C LEU A 79 6.17 -7.87 0.19
N LYS A 80 6.53 -8.61 -0.85
CA LYS A 80 7.76 -8.33 -1.59
C LYS A 80 7.49 -7.26 -2.65
N CYS A 81 8.18 -6.13 -2.51
CA CYS A 81 8.25 -5.15 -3.58
C CYS A 81 8.98 -5.75 -4.78
N PRO A 82 8.43 -5.65 -6.00
CA PRO A 82 9.20 -6.00 -7.19
C PRO A 82 10.45 -5.14 -7.17
N LYS A 83 11.62 -5.75 -7.46
CA LYS A 83 12.84 -4.98 -7.74
C LYS A 83 12.43 -4.00 -8.83
N SER A 84 12.47 -2.70 -8.52
CA SER A 84 12.29 -1.66 -9.52
C SER A 84 13.11 -2.07 -10.74
N ALA A 85 12.44 -2.26 -11.89
CA ALA A 85 13.18 -2.39 -13.13
C ALA A 85 14.08 -1.15 -13.21
N PRO A 86 15.37 -1.29 -13.56
CA PRO A 86 16.24 -0.13 -13.67
C PRO A 86 15.60 0.80 -14.70
N THR A 87 15.34 2.03 -14.29
CA THR A 87 14.96 3.10 -15.21
C THR A 87 16.10 3.21 -16.21
N ARG A 88 15.82 2.85 -17.47
CA ARG A 88 16.79 2.91 -18.57
C ARG A 88 16.83 4.32 -19.15
#